data_AF-A0A6A9QKR8-F1
#
_entry.id   AF-A0A6A9QKR8-F1
#
_cell.length_a   1.000
_cell.length_b   1.000
_cell.length_c   1.000
_cell.angle_alpha   90.00
_cell.angle_beta   90.00
_cell.angle_gamma   90.00
#
_symmetry.space_group_name_H-M   'P 1'
#
loop_
_entity.id
_entity.type
_entity.pdbx_description
1 polymer ?
#
loop_
_entity_poly.entity_id
_entity_poly.type
_entity_poly.pdbx_seq_one_letter_code
_entity_poly.pdbx_strand_id
1 'polypeptide(L)' 'MAGAGIFHCSTSYKDILSSFKVAKSLYPDFTVNVLDLNNVDDRMRAVDIDPDVADLQGYCVTIEVPEKLY' A
#
# COMPACT_ATOMS: atom_id res chain seq x y z
N MET A 1 12.21 12.13 2.44
CA MET A 1 11.29 11.00 2.32
C MET A 1 10.97 10.83 0.85
N ALA A 2 11.21 9.65 0.29
CA ALA A 2 10.66 9.30 -1.01
C ALA A 2 9.12 9.28 -0.87
N GLY A 3 8.39 9.81 -1.84
CA GLY A 3 6.93 9.93 -1.74
C GLY A 3 6.25 8.55 -1.70
N ALA A 4 5.23 8.41 -0.87
CA ALA A 4 4.41 7.21 -0.78
C ALA A 4 2.93 7.60 -0.65
N GLY A 5 2.03 6.71 -1.06
CA GLY A 5 0.59 6.90 -0.91
C GLY A 5 -0.19 5.59 -0.87
N ILE A 6 -1.39 5.66 -0.29
CA ILE A 6 -2.36 4.56 -0.26
C ILE A 6 -3.25 4.66 -1.50
N PHE A 7 -3.33 3.56 -2.26
CA PHE A 7 -4.16 3.48 -3.46
C PHE A 7 -5.58 2.99 -3.17
N HIS A 8 -5.70 1.94 -2.35
CA HIS A 8 -6.97 1.31 -1.99
C HIS A 8 -6.81 0.48 -0.73
N CYS A 9 -7.83 0.42 0.11
CA CYS A 9 -7.90 -0.46 1.28
C CYS A 9 -9.18 -1.29 1.26
N SER A 10 -9.11 -2.54 1.70
CA SER A 10 -10.24 -3.48 1.69
C SER A 10 -10.04 -4.60 2.70
N THR A 11 -11.12 -5.08 3.30
CA THR A 11 -11.11 -6.29 4.15
C THR A 11 -11.05 -7.59 3.33
N SER A 12 -11.29 -7.51 2.02
CA SER A 12 -11.25 -8.65 1.11
C SER A 12 -9.89 -8.75 0.40
N TYR A 13 -9.15 -9.82 0.68
CA TYR A 13 -7.88 -10.08 0.01
C TYR A 13 -8.04 -10.18 -1.52
N LYS A 14 -9.15 -10.76 -2.00
CA LYS A 14 -9.43 -10.87 -3.45
C LYS A 14 -9.64 -9.50 -4.11
N ASP A 15 -10.29 -8.58 -3.40
CA ASP A 15 -10.52 -7.22 -3.88
C ASP A 15 -9.18 -6.46 -3.95
N ILE A 16 -8.39 -6.53 -2.89
CA ILE A 16 -7.05 -5.91 -2.85
C ILE A 16 -6.11 -6.46 -3.92
N LEU A 17 -6.14 -7.76 -4.21
CA LEU A 17 -5.35 -8.33 -5.30
C LEU A 17 -5.75 -7.79 -6.68
N SER A 18 -7.02 -7.43 -6.85
CA SER A 18 -7.51 -6.82 -8.09
C SER A 18 -7.02 -5.38 -8.18
N SER A 19 -7.14 -4.60 -7.11
CA SER A 19 -6.61 -3.23 -7.02
C SER A 19 -5.10 -3.17 -7.16
N PHE A 20 -4.37 -4.15 -6.62
CA PHE A 20 -2.92 -4.27 -6.77
C PHE A 20 -2.50 -4.42 -8.24
N LYS A 21 -3.21 -5.27 -9.01
CA LYS A 21 -2.94 -5.44 -10.44
C LYS A 21 -3.20 -4.16 -11.22
N VAL A 22 -4.27 -3.44 -10.87
CA VAL A 22 -4.60 -2.14 -11.46
C VAL A 22 -3.51 -1.12 -11.12
N ALA A 23 -3.11 -1.01 -9.86
CA ALA A 23 -2.06 -0.09 -9.42
C ALA A 23 -0.73 -0.38 -10.12
N LYS A 24 -0.30 -1.64 -10.24
CA LYS A 24 0.90 -2.02 -11.00
C LYS A 24 0.81 -1.63 -12.48
N SER A 25 -0.37 -1.70 -13.08
CA SER A 25 -0.57 -1.30 -14.47
C SER A 25 -0.54 0.22 -14.66
N LEU A 26 -1.04 0.99 -13.69
CA LEU A 26 -1.11 2.45 -13.75
C LEU A 26 0.22 3.13 -13.38
N TYR A 27 0.96 2.51 -12.46
CA TYR A 27 2.20 3.05 -11.90
C TYR A 27 3.37 2.07 -12.13
N PRO A 28 3.74 1.79 -13.40
CA PRO A 28 4.76 0.79 -13.72
C PRO A 28 6.17 1.15 -13.20
N ASP A 29 6.44 2.44 -13.03
CA ASP A 29 7.74 2.95 -12.57
C ASP A 29 7.82 3.09 -11.04
N PHE A 30 6.77 2.70 -10.31
CA PHE A 30 6.69 2.81 -8.85
C PHE A 30 6.72 1.43 -8.20
N THR A 31 7.17 1.39 -6.95
CA THR A 31 7.04 0.18 -6.13
C THR A 31 5.61 0.09 -5.62
N VAL A 32 4.89 -0.94 -6.04
CA VAL A 32 3.52 -1.22 -5.58
C VAL A 32 3.54 -2.45 -4.67
N ASN A 33 3.03 -2.31 -3.44
CA ASN A 33 2.95 -3.39 -2.45
C ASN A 33 1.53 -3.61 -1.95
N VAL A 34 1.30 -4.78 -1.33
CA VAL A 34 0.12 -5.04 -0.50
C VAL A 34 0.61 -5.18 0.93
N LEU A 35 0.01 -4.43 1.85
CA LEU A 35 0.27 -4.49 3.29
C LEU A 35 -0.92 -5.16 3.98
N ASP A 36 -0.67 -6.09 4.90
CA ASP A 36 -1.70 -6.70 5.76
C ASP A 36 -1.82 -5.92 7.07
N LEU A 37 -2.92 -5.20 7.26
CA LEU A 37 -3.16 -4.39 8.46
C LEU A 37 -3.39 -5.23 9.72
N ASN A 38 -3.56 -6.55 9.60
CA ASN A 38 -3.58 -7.45 10.74
C ASN A 38 -2.17 -7.79 11.24
N ASN A 39 -1.15 -7.57 10.41
CA ASN A 39 0.25 -7.63 10.82
C ASN A 39 0.68 -6.26 11.36
N VAL A 40 1.33 -6.25 12.52
CA VAL A 40 1.70 -5.00 13.22
C VAL A 40 2.69 -4.17 12.40
N ASP A 41 3.71 -4.78 11.81
CA ASP A 41 4.76 -4.06 11.07
C ASP A 41 4.20 -3.43 9.80
N ASP A 42 3.40 -4.19 9.05
CA ASP A 42 2.71 -3.71 7.85
C ASP A 42 1.72 -2.59 8.19
N ARG A 43 0.99 -2.70 9.31
CA ARG A 43 0.08 -1.65 9.78
C ARG A 43 0.84 -0.38 10.15
N MET A 44 1.95 -0.49 10.88
CA MET A 44 2.78 0.68 11.23
C MET A 44 3.28 1.39 9.97
N ARG A 45 3.74 0.63 8.97
CA ARG A 45 4.14 1.19 7.68
C ARG A 45 2.99 1.88 6.94
N ALA A 46 1.79 1.30 6.96
CA ALA A 46 0.62 1.91 6.33
C ALA A 46 0.26 3.25 7.00
N VAL A 47 0.32 3.32 8.33
CA VAL A 47 0.05 4.54 9.13
C VAL A 47 1.11 5.61 8.90
N ASP A 48 2.38 5.23 8.74
CA ASP A 48 3.45 6.17 8.39
C ASP A 48 3.25 6.81 7.01
N ILE A 49 2.57 6.11 6.10
CA ILE A 49 2.21 6.61 4.77
C ILE A 49 0.96 7.50 4.85
N ASP A 50 -0.09 7.03 5.51
CA ASP A 50 -1.35 7.74 5.68
C ASP A 50 -1.96 7.44 7.07
N PRO A 51 -1.93 8.39 8.01
CA PRO A 51 -2.44 8.19 9.37
C PRO A 51 -3.92 7.79 9.44
N ASP A 52 -4.72 8.10 8.42
CA ASP A 52 -6.16 7.80 8.40
C ASP A 52 -6.44 6.30 8.34
N VAL A 53 -5.44 5.48 7.98
CA VAL A 53 -5.58 4.01 7.93
C VAL A 53 -5.38 3.33 9.29
N ALA A 54 -5.06 4.07 10.35
CA ALA A 54 -4.71 3.51 11.66
C ALA A 54 -5.79 2.64 12.29
N ASP A 55 -7.06 3.00 12.07
CA ASP A 55 -8.22 2.28 12.61
C ASP A 55 -8.81 1.25 11.62
N LEU A 56 -8.21 1.08 10.44
CA LEU A 56 -8.67 0.14 9.43
C LEU A 56 -8.17 -1.28 9.70
N GLN A 57 -8.93 -2.27 9.21
CA GLN A 57 -8.56 -3.68 9.19
C GLN A 57 -8.56 -4.20 7.76
N GLY A 58 -7.82 -5.29 7.52
CA GLY A 58 -7.71 -5.90 6.19
C GLY A 58 -6.39 -5.60 5.53
N TYR A 59 -6.44 -5.11 4.29
CA TYR A 59 -5.25 -4.92 3.46
C TYR A 59 -5.29 -3.55 2.78
N CYS A 60 -4.11 -2.99 2.50
CA CYS A 60 -3.97 -1.77 1.70
C CYS A 60 -2.95 -1.98 0.58
N VAL A 61 -3.18 -1.32 -0.55
CA VAL A 61 -2.21 -1.22 -1.64
C VAL A 61 -1.45 0.08 -1.48
N THR A 62 -0.12 0.01 -1.42
CA THR A 62 0.75 1.19 -1.40
C THR A 62 1.37 1.44 -2.76
N ILE A 63 1.65 2.70 -3.08
CA ILE A 63 2.46 3.13 -4.21
C ILE A 63 3.60 3.99 -3.66
N GLU A 64 4.83 3.57 -3.90
CA GLU A 64 6.03 4.17 -3.32
C GLU A 64 7.00 4.56 -4.44
N VAL A 65 7.56 5.76 -4.35
CA VAL A 65 8.65 6.19 -5.22
C VAL A 65 9.80 5.20 -5.03
N PRO A 66 10.34 4.59 -6.09
CA PRO A 66 11.44 3.66 -5.95
C PRO A 66 12.60 4.37 -5.25
N GLU A 67 13.21 3.72 -4.26
CA GLU A 67 14.50 4.16 -3.76
C GLU A 67 15.50 4.06 -4.91
N LYS A 68 15.75 5.19 -5.59
CA LYS A 68 16.83 5.24 -6.57
C LYS A 68 18.13 5.12 -5.80
N LEU A 69 18.74 3.94 -5.90
CA LEU A 69 20.17 3.71 -5.70
C LEU A 69 20.91 4.56 -6.76
N TYR A 70 21.13 5.84 -6.47
CA TYR A 70 22.13 6.65 -7.17
C TYR A 70 23.44 6.63 -6.39
#